data_AF-A0A1G9Z136-F1
#
_entry.id   AF-A0A1G9Z136-F1
#
_cell.length_a   1.000
_cell.length_b   1.000
_cell.length_c   1.000
_cell.angle_alpha   90.00
_cell.angle_beta   90.00
_cell.angle_gamma   90.00
#
_symmetry.space_group_name_H-M   'P 1'
#
loop_
_entity.id
_entity.type
_entity.pdbx_description
1 polymer ?
#
loop_
_entity_poly.entity_id
_entity_poly.type
_entity_poly.pdbx_seq_one_letter_code
_entity_poly.pdbx_strand_id
1 'polypeptide(L)'
;MTGSIEGYGNERNAQKMKTPPRWTRIVLLTVLAYEAAGCLLGGGLLIAAPDGRYMDMPVDMMNSAFPDFLIPGILLLGLGILSSIAFFSVLRRNHSDWFMAGLALGGLLIWFIVEIIILQELHWLHAMWGIPVLLGWVAAIPLIVLRHDTVNMRKALLSCGILSSLWYLGINIYVPMQYEGYSMLSQAPSELSAIGAPTRVLWNVLAIWYTLLFVAFGWGVWQSAAGSRLLRIAGVLIIIYCIPNFYWPPMHRREVLAAGGGTLTDTLHIVWAALTLLFMMLQMGFGAAASGKWFRLYTAITFVVFIVFGVLTFMESPGMEANLPTPYMGLWERINIGAFMLWVIVFSIILLRRDTHRNQVEGLISFNPSSN
;
A
#
# COMPACT_ATOMS: atom_id res chain seq x y z
N MET A 1 37.51 -12.96 -49.81
CA MET A 1 37.50 -11.51 -49.51
C MET A 1 36.05 -11.07 -49.45
N THR A 2 35.35 -11.37 -48.35
CA THR A 2 35.11 -10.50 -47.17
C THR A 2 34.19 -9.31 -47.47
N GLY A 3 32.88 -9.56 -47.48
CA GLY A 3 31.84 -8.56 -47.21
C GLY A 3 31.23 -8.89 -45.85
N SER A 4 31.48 -8.04 -44.86
CA SER A 4 31.15 -8.24 -43.45
C SER A 4 29.65 -8.11 -43.17
N ILE A 5 29.12 -9.12 -42.47
CA ILE A 5 27.77 -9.19 -41.92
C ILE A 5 27.66 -8.18 -40.76
N GLU A 6 27.18 -6.96 -41.03
CA GLU A 6 26.65 -6.03 -40.02
C GLU A 6 25.25 -6.48 -39.60
N GLY A 7 25.16 -7.58 -38.85
CA GLY A 7 23.89 -8.15 -38.39
C GLY A 7 23.83 -8.52 -36.90
N TYR A 8 24.92 -8.35 -36.16
CA TYR A 8 25.04 -8.84 -34.77
C TYR A 8 25.08 -7.74 -33.70
N GLY A 9 24.72 -6.50 -34.07
CA GLY A 9 24.79 -5.33 -33.18
C GLY A 9 23.51 -5.02 -32.38
N ASN A 10 22.34 -5.51 -32.82
CA ASN A 10 21.06 -5.05 -32.26
C ASN A 10 20.53 -5.91 -31.09
N GLU A 11 20.92 -7.18 -31.00
CA GLU A 11 20.46 -8.07 -29.93
C GLU A 11 21.24 -7.87 -28.60
N ARG A 12 22.49 -7.39 -28.66
CA ARG A 12 23.29 -7.11 -27.45
C ARG A 12 22.86 -5.87 -26.67
N ASN A 13 22.00 -5.02 -27.25
CA ASN A 13 21.41 -3.88 -26.53
C ASN A 13 20.09 -4.22 -25.82
N ALA A 14 19.51 -5.40 -26.04
CA ALA A 14 18.21 -5.78 -25.50
C ALA A 14 18.25 -6.38 -24.08
N GLN A 15 19.44 -6.57 -23.49
CA GLN A 15 19.60 -7.14 -22.15
C GLN A 15 20.62 -6.35 -21.30
N LYS A 16 20.65 -5.02 -21.44
CA LYS A 16 21.12 -4.19 -20.32
C LYS A 16 20.15 -4.43 -19.17
N MET A 17 20.54 -5.23 -18.18
CA MET A 17 19.86 -5.29 -16.89
C MET A 17 19.58 -3.84 -16.49
N LYS A 18 18.31 -3.45 -16.51
CA LYS A 18 17.91 -2.07 -16.18
C LYS A 18 18.35 -1.84 -14.75
N THR A 19 19.46 -1.15 -14.58
CA THR A 19 19.96 -0.82 -13.26
C THR A 19 18.89 0.01 -12.55
N PRO A 20 18.54 -0.32 -11.30
CA PRO A 20 17.58 0.45 -10.55
C PRO A 20 17.98 1.93 -10.55
N PRO A 21 17.04 2.87 -10.64
CA PRO A 21 17.34 4.28 -10.54
C PRO A 21 18.17 4.58 -9.29
N ARG A 22 19.16 5.47 -9.38
CA ARG A 22 20.05 5.78 -8.24
C ARG A 22 19.28 6.16 -6.97
N TRP A 23 18.14 6.83 -7.12
CA TRP A 23 17.30 7.25 -6.00
C TRP A 23 16.71 6.07 -5.21
N THR A 24 16.31 4.96 -5.86
CA THR A 24 15.70 3.82 -5.16
C THR A 24 16.70 3.20 -4.20
N ARG A 25 17.96 3.08 -4.66
CA ARG A 25 19.05 2.57 -3.83
C ARG A 25 19.37 3.50 -2.66
N ILE A 26 19.38 4.82 -2.90
CA ILE A 26 19.63 5.81 -1.84
C ILE A 26 18.53 5.71 -0.77
N VAL A 27 17.26 5.76 -1.18
CA VAL A 27 16.12 5.63 -0.26
C VAL A 27 16.20 4.33 0.53
N LEU A 28 16.43 3.20 -0.13
CA LEU A 28 16.51 1.91 0.55
C LEU A 28 17.67 1.84 1.55
N LEU A 29 18.85 2.38 1.20
CA LEU A 29 19.97 2.44 2.14
C LEU A 29 19.65 3.33 3.34
N THR A 30 19.03 4.49 3.12
CA THR A 30 18.61 5.38 4.21
C THR A 30 17.61 4.69 5.14
N VAL A 31 16.59 4.03 4.59
CA VAL A 31 15.59 3.28 5.37
C VAL A 31 16.26 2.15 6.16
N LEU A 32 17.03 1.28 5.52
CA LEU A 32 17.67 0.15 6.20
C LEU A 32 18.63 0.61 7.30
N ALA A 33 19.34 1.72 7.11
CA ALA A 33 20.20 2.30 8.15
C ALA A 33 19.39 2.88 9.32
N TYR A 34 18.32 3.61 9.02
CA TYR A 34 17.43 4.19 10.03
C TYR A 34 16.78 3.11 10.90
N GLU A 35 16.19 2.09 10.26
CA GLU A 35 15.56 0.97 10.95
C GLU A 35 16.58 0.12 11.72
N ALA A 36 17.76 -0.13 11.15
CA ALA A 36 18.82 -0.85 11.84
C ALA A 36 19.24 -0.12 13.13
N ALA A 37 19.48 1.19 13.06
CA ALA A 37 19.86 1.98 14.23
C ALA A 37 18.75 1.99 15.30
N GLY A 38 17.50 2.21 14.90
CA GLY A 38 16.34 2.19 15.80
C GLY A 38 16.16 0.84 16.49
N CYS A 39 16.22 -0.25 15.73
CA CYS A 39 16.05 -1.60 16.25
C CYS A 39 17.21 -2.03 17.15
N LEU A 40 18.46 -1.72 16.79
CA LEU A 40 19.62 -2.04 17.62
C LEU A 40 19.61 -1.27 18.93
N LEU A 41 19.28 0.03 18.89
CA LEU A 41 19.18 0.87 20.08
C LEU A 41 18.01 0.44 20.96
N GLY A 42 16.80 0.40 20.40
CA GLY A 42 15.58 0.01 21.12
C GLY A 42 15.67 -1.41 21.67
N GLY A 43 16.08 -2.37 20.85
CA GLY A 43 16.26 -3.75 21.28
C GLY A 43 17.31 -3.88 22.38
N GLY A 44 18.44 -3.18 22.25
CA GLY A 44 19.49 -3.15 23.27
C GLY A 44 19.02 -2.54 24.60
N LEU A 45 18.27 -1.43 24.56
CA LEU A 45 17.72 -0.79 25.76
C LEU A 45 16.70 -1.69 26.48
N LEU A 46 15.81 -2.33 25.72
CA LEU A 46 14.81 -3.26 26.26
C LEU A 46 15.45 -4.54 26.84
N ILE A 47 16.54 -5.05 26.27
CA ILE A 47 17.29 -6.16 26.86
C ILE A 47 18.02 -5.72 28.14
N ALA A 48 18.61 -4.52 28.13
CA ALA A 48 19.38 -4.01 29.28
C ALA A 48 18.48 -3.64 30.47
N ALA A 49 17.23 -3.25 30.20
CA ALA A 49 16.22 -2.95 31.19
C ALA A 49 14.86 -3.51 30.73
N PRO A 50 14.61 -4.82 30.95
CA PRO A 50 13.36 -5.47 30.54
C PRO A 50 12.10 -4.92 31.21
N ASP A 51 12.25 -4.19 32.31
CA ASP A 51 11.17 -3.44 32.96
C ASP A 51 10.75 -2.17 32.19
N GLY A 52 11.45 -1.82 31.10
CA GLY A 52 11.11 -0.71 30.20
C GLY A 52 11.53 0.68 30.70
N ARG A 53 12.20 0.77 31.87
CA ARG A 53 12.53 2.05 32.53
C ARG A 53 13.42 3.01 31.74
N TYR A 54 14.18 2.50 30.76
CA TYR A 54 15.03 3.35 29.92
C TYR A 54 14.29 4.02 28.77
N MET A 55 13.06 3.59 28.49
CA MET A 55 12.22 4.14 27.42
C MET A 55 10.88 4.67 27.97
N ASP A 56 10.74 4.75 29.30
CA ASP A 56 9.50 5.11 30.00
C ASP A 56 8.29 4.29 29.55
N MET A 57 8.50 2.99 29.30
CA MET A 57 7.49 2.05 28.83
C MET A 57 7.06 1.11 29.96
N PRO A 58 5.87 1.28 30.57
CA PRO A 58 5.38 0.36 31.59
C PRO A 58 4.99 -0.99 30.97
N VAL A 59 5.38 -2.10 31.60
CA VAL A 59 5.10 -3.47 31.10
C VAL A 59 3.61 -3.74 30.86
N ASP A 60 2.74 -3.13 31.67
CA ASP A 60 1.28 -3.29 31.56
C ASP A 60 0.73 -2.87 30.19
N MET A 61 1.44 -2.02 29.44
CA MET A 61 1.03 -1.60 28.09
C MET A 61 0.97 -2.77 27.09
N MET A 62 1.69 -3.87 27.36
CA MET A 62 1.67 -5.06 26.51
C MET A 62 0.47 -5.97 26.78
N ASN A 63 -0.49 -5.57 27.63
CA ASN A 63 -1.71 -6.32 27.91
C ASN A 63 -1.43 -7.79 28.31
N SER A 64 -0.38 -7.99 29.12
CA SER A 64 0.09 -9.31 29.57
C SER A 64 0.54 -10.28 28.46
N ALA A 65 0.80 -9.79 27.24
CA ALA A 65 1.35 -10.62 26.16
C ALA A 65 2.75 -11.17 26.49
N PHE A 66 3.54 -10.40 27.24
CA PHE A 66 4.84 -10.78 27.77
C PHE A 66 4.97 -10.37 29.24
N PRO A 67 5.78 -11.09 30.04
CA PRO A 67 6.03 -10.74 31.44
C PRO A 67 6.93 -9.49 31.59
N ASP A 68 7.75 -9.20 30.58
CA ASP A 68 8.66 -8.06 30.49
C ASP A 68 9.07 -7.82 29.02
N PHE A 69 9.88 -6.80 28.76
CA PHE A 69 10.34 -6.46 27.40
C PHE A 69 11.55 -7.26 26.91
N LEU A 70 12.00 -8.31 27.60
CA LEU A 70 13.19 -9.07 27.18
C LEU A 70 12.98 -9.74 25.83
N ILE A 71 11.85 -10.43 25.64
CA ILE A 71 11.52 -11.12 24.38
C ILE A 71 11.34 -10.10 23.24
N PRO A 72 10.52 -9.04 23.39
CA PRO A 72 10.46 -7.95 22.42
C PRO A 72 11.84 -7.36 22.09
N GLY A 73 12.67 -7.13 23.10
CA GLY A 73 14.02 -6.58 22.92
C GLY A 73 14.94 -7.48 22.10
N ILE A 74 14.91 -8.80 22.32
CA ILE A 74 15.66 -9.80 21.53
C ILE A 74 15.20 -9.82 20.08
N LEU A 75 13.88 -9.82 19.86
CA LEU A 75 13.29 -9.79 18.51
C LEU A 75 13.70 -8.52 17.77
N LEU A 76 13.58 -7.37 18.43
CA LEU A 76 13.94 -6.07 17.88
C LEU A 76 15.45 -5.99 17.59
N LEU A 77 16.31 -6.45 18.51
CA LEU A 77 17.76 -6.53 18.27
C LEU A 77 18.08 -7.42 17.06
N GLY A 78 17.42 -8.57 16.94
CA GLY A 78 17.56 -9.48 15.79
C GLY A 78 17.17 -8.82 14.46
N LEU A 79 16.07 -8.07 14.45
CA LEU A 79 15.64 -7.27 13.28
C LEU A 79 16.64 -6.16 12.95
N GLY A 80 17.28 -5.55 13.95
CA GLY A 80 18.34 -4.56 13.76
C GLY A 80 19.60 -5.15 13.13
N ILE A 81 20.01 -6.34 13.56
CA ILE A 81 21.13 -7.09 12.96
C ILE A 81 20.80 -7.47 11.51
N LEU A 82 19.60 -8.01 11.26
CA LEU A 82 19.15 -8.36 9.92
C LEU A 82 19.11 -7.14 8.99
N SER A 83 18.60 -6.01 9.47
CA SER A 83 18.54 -4.75 8.70
C SER A 83 19.93 -4.21 8.40
N SER A 84 20.88 -4.36 9.32
CA SER A 84 22.30 -4.02 9.10
C SER A 84 22.93 -4.90 8.02
N ILE A 85 22.70 -6.22 8.05
CA ILE A 85 23.17 -7.15 7.01
C ILE A 85 22.56 -6.79 5.66
N ALA A 86 21.27 -6.49 5.61
CA ALA A 86 20.58 -6.05 4.40
C ALA A 86 21.16 -4.73 3.87
N PHE A 87 21.41 -3.75 4.74
CA PHE A 87 22.07 -2.49 4.38
C PHE A 87 23.42 -2.73 3.70
N PHE A 88 24.30 -3.52 4.31
CA PHE A 88 25.60 -3.83 3.72
C PHE A 88 25.48 -4.63 2.42
N SER A 89 24.50 -5.53 2.32
CA SER A 89 24.21 -6.28 1.09
C SER A 89 23.85 -5.36 -0.08
N VAL A 90 22.95 -4.38 0.15
CA VAL A 90 22.56 -3.35 -0.83
C VAL A 90 23.71 -2.37 -1.10
N LEU A 91 24.50 -2.02 -0.10
CA LEU A 91 25.65 -1.11 -0.20
C LEU A 91 26.78 -1.73 -1.04
N ARG A 92 27.02 -3.03 -0.89
CA ARG A 92 28.03 -3.78 -1.66
C ARG A 92 27.51 -4.32 -2.99
N ARG A 93 26.20 -4.20 -3.25
CA ARG A 93 25.52 -4.74 -4.46
C ARG A 93 25.69 -6.26 -4.58
N ASN A 94 25.55 -6.95 -3.45
CA ASN A 94 25.61 -8.41 -3.43
C ASN A 94 24.47 -9.01 -4.28
N HIS A 95 24.67 -10.25 -4.74
CA HIS A 95 23.65 -10.95 -5.52
C HIS A 95 22.35 -11.17 -4.71
N SER A 96 22.43 -11.31 -3.40
CA SER A 96 21.30 -11.51 -2.49
C SER A 96 20.71 -10.23 -1.87
N ASP A 97 21.08 -9.04 -2.38
CA ASP A 97 20.62 -7.74 -1.84
C ASP A 97 19.10 -7.61 -1.76
N TRP A 98 18.37 -8.02 -2.80
CA TRP A 98 16.92 -7.98 -2.89
C TRP A 98 16.25 -8.88 -1.86
N PHE A 99 16.82 -10.07 -1.64
CA PHE A 99 16.30 -11.04 -0.68
C PHE A 99 16.51 -10.55 0.74
N MET A 100 17.72 -10.06 1.05
CA MET A 100 18.03 -9.53 2.38
C MET A 100 17.21 -8.27 2.70
N ALA A 101 17.06 -7.36 1.74
CA ALA A 101 16.19 -6.19 1.90
C ALA A 101 14.73 -6.59 2.10
N GLY A 102 14.22 -7.53 1.30
CA GLY A 102 12.86 -8.05 1.46
C GLY A 102 12.63 -8.74 2.80
N LEU A 103 13.60 -9.53 3.27
CA LEU A 103 13.54 -10.21 4.57
C LEU A 103 13.55 -9.21 5.74
N ALA A 104 14.40 -8.19 5.68
CA ALA A 104 14.46 -7.14 6.70
C ALA A 104 13.16 -6.32 6.76
N LEU A 105 12.72 -5.78 5.61
CA LEU A 105 11.50 -4.97 5.53
C LEU A 105 10.23 -5.79 5.83
N GLY A 106 10.23 -7.07 5.49
CA GLY A 106 9.14 -8.00 5.83
C GLY A 106 9.10 -8.33 7.31
N GLY A 107 10.26 -8.57 7.92
CA GLY A 107 10.38 -8.78 9.36
C GLY A 107 9.89 -7.58 10.16
N LEU A 108 10.31 -6.37 9.78
CA LEU A 108 9.85 -5.12 10.42
C LEU A 108 8.34 -4.91 10.26
N LEU A 109 7.80 -5.17 9.07
CA LEU A 109 6.36 -5.07 8.85
C LEU A 109 5.56 -6.04 9.72
N ILE A 110 6.01 -7.31 9.81
CA ILE A 110 5.39 -8.31 10.70
C ILE A 110 5.49 -7.86 12.15
N TRP A 111 6.64 -7.34 12.56
CA TRP A 111 6.86 -6.83 13.91
C TRP A 111 5.90 -5.70 14.27
N PHE A 112 5.71 -4.71 13.40
CA PHE A 112 4.73 -3.64 13.63
C PHE A 112 3.30 -4.18 13.73
N ILE A 113 2.92 -5.18 12.92
CA ILE A 113 1.59 -5.81 13.02
C ILE A 113 1.43 -6.48 14.39
N VAL A 114 2.47 -7.20 14.86
CA VAL A 114 2.47 -7.83 16.18
C VAL A 114 2.37 -6.78 17.29
N GLU A 115 3.15 -5.69 17.22
CA GLU A 115 3.07 -4.58 18.18
C GLU A 115 1.67 -3.96 18.23
N ILE A 116 1.07 -3.65 17.09
CA ILE A 116 -0.28 -3.07 17.02
C ILE A 116 -1.32 -4.01 17.65
N ILE A 117 -1.18 -5.33 17.47
CA ILE A 117 -2.07 -6.33 18.08
C ILE A 117 -1.86 -6.39 19.60
N ILE A 118 -0.61 -6.39 20.07
CA ILE A 118 -0.27 -6.47 21.50
C ILE A 118 -0.69 -5.21 22.24
N LEU A 119 -0.37 -4.04 21.69
CA LEU A 119 -0.67 -2.74 22.30
C LEU A 119 -2.16 -2.38 22.14
N GLN A 120 -2.87 -3.04 21.22
CA GLN A 120 -4.26 -2.75 20.86
C GLN A 120 -4.51 -1.31 20.40
N GLU A 121 -3.44 -0.59 20.05
CA GLU A 121 -3.48 0.82 19.68
C GLU A 121 -2.56 1.11 18.49
N LEU A 122 -3.02 2.04 17.64
CA LEU A 122 -2.19 2.60 16.58
C LEU A 122 -1.63 3.95 17.04
N HIS A 123 -0.51 3.90 17.77
CA HIS A 123 0.23 5.08 18.23
C HIS A 123 1.01 5.77 17.09
N TRP A 124 1.28 7.08 17.22
CA TRP A 124 2.00 7.85 16.19
C TRP A 124 3.43 7.33 15.92
N LEU A 125 4.05 6.69 16.92
CA LEU A 125 5.34 6.02 16.74
C LEU A 125 5.30 4.96 15.65
N HIS A 126 4.19 4.23 15.50
CA HIS A 126 4.03 3.28 14.39
C HIS A 126 4.03 3.99 13.03
N ALA A 127 3.59 5.25 12.95
CA ALA A 127 3.72 6.03 11.72
C ALA A 127 5.17 6.47 11.48
N MET A 128 5.86 6.94 12.54
CA MET A 128 7.26 7.36 12.46
C MET A 128 8.17 6.24 11.96
N TRP A 129 7.98 5.02 12.44
CA TRP A 129 8.78 3.85 12.05
C TRP A 129 8.20 3.08 10.85
N GLY A 130 6.87 3.01 10.72
CA GLY A 130 6.22 2.29 9.63
C GLY A 130 6.32 2.96 8.26
N ILE A 131 6.29 4.31 8.21
CA ILE A 131 6.40 5.06 6.94
C ILE A 131 7.76 4.80 6.26
N PRO A 132 8.91 4.89 6.95
CA PRO A 132 10.20 4.50 6.39
C PRO A 132 10.19 3.07 5.83
N VAL A 133 9.65 2.08 6.56
CA VAL A 133 9.57 0.69 6.08
C VAL A 133 8.75 0.58 4.79
N LEU A 134 7.65 1.33 4.65
CA LEU A 134 6.93 1.40 3.38
C LEU A 134 7.75 2.02 2.26
N LEU A 135 8.43 3.14 2.52
CA LEU A 135 9.32 3.76 1.54
C LEU A 135 10.43 2.77 1.14
N GLY A 136 10.91 1.97 2.09
CA GLY A 136 11.79 0.84 1.88
C GLY A 136 11.18 -0.16 0.91
N TRP A 137 9.93 -0.58 1.11
CA TRP A 137 9.23 -1.48 0.20
C TRP A 137 9.05 -0.88 -1.20
N VAL A 138 8.63 0.39 -1.31
CA VAL A 138 8.51 1.11 -2.59
C VAL A 138 9.86 1.14 -3.33
N ALA A 139 10.97 1.32 -2.59
CA ALA A 139 12.32 1.35 -3.12
C ALA A 139 12.93 -0.05 -3.38
N ALA A 140 12.48 -1.07 -2.65
CA ALA A 140 12.93 -2.45 -2.79
C ALA A 140 12.23 -3.19 -3.93
N ILE A 141 10.95 -2.88 -4.22
CA ILE A 141 10.22 -3.48 -5.33
C ILE A 141 10.96 -3.34 -6.67
N PRO A 142 11.54 -2.18 -7.07
CA PRO A 142 12.35 -2.14 -8.28
C PRO A 142 13.57 -3.06 -8.25
N LEU A 143 14.19 -3.32 -7.09
CA LEU A 143 15.30 -4.28 -7.00
C LEU A 143 14.82 -5.72 -7.27
N ILE A 144 13.65 -6.08 -6.73
CA ILE A 144 13.05 -7.40 -6.91
C ILE A 144 12.54 -7.56 -8.34
N VAL A 145 11.76 -6.57 -8.80
CA VAL A 145 11.02 -6.66 -10.05
C VAL A 145 11.89 -6.39 -11.27
N LEU A 146 12.86 -5.47 -11.22
CA LEU A 146 13.77 -5.28 -12.36
C LEU A 146 14.75 -6.46 -12.53
N ARG A 147 15.06 -7.19 -11.45
CA ARG A 147 15.84 -8.45 -11.54
C ARG A 147 15.03 -9.61 -12.08
N HIS A 148 13.71 -9.58 -11.91
CA HIS A 148 12.77 -10.61 -12.37
C HIS A 148 11.72 -10.03 -13.34
N ASP A 149 12.11 -9.13 -14.25
CA ASP A 149 11.23 -8.45 -15.24
C ASP A 149 10.77 -9.46 -16.31
N THR A 150 9.89 -10.36 -15.87
CA THR A 150 9.29 -11.42 -16.67
C THR A 150 7.81 -11.11 -16.88
N VAL A 151 7.26 -11.64 -17.97
CA VAL A 151 5.82 -11.57 -18.25
C VAL A 151 4.99 -12.08 -17.06
N ASN A 152 5.42 -13.17 -16.43
CA ASN A 152 4.70 -13.77 -15.30
C ASN A 152 4.71 -12.85 -14.07
N MET A 153 5.84 -12.21 -13.77
CA MET A 153 5.93 -11.23 -12.68
C MET A 153 5.00 -10.05 -12.93
N ARG A 154 5.02 -9.48 -14.15
CA ARG A 154 4.13 -8.37 -14.51
C ARG A 154 2.66 -8.75 -14.39
N LYS A 155 2.28 -9.96 -14.84
CA LYS A 155 0.91 -10.49 -14.66
C LYS A 155 0.56 -10.65 -13.18
N ALA A 156 1.46 -11.17 -12.36
CA ALA A 156 1.22 -11.31 -10.92
C ALA A 156 0.97 -9.94 -10.27
N LEU A 157 1.81 -8.94 -10.56
CA LEU A 157 1.66 -7.57 -10.06
C LEU A 157 0.32 -6.95 -10.51
N LEU A 158 -0.06 -7.11 -11.79
CA LEU A 158 -1.34 -6.61 -12.27
C LEU A 158 -2.52 -7.31 -11.57
N SER A 159 -2.44 -8.63 -11.36
CA SER A 159 -3.45 -9.40 -10.62
C SER A 159 -3.62 -8.94 -9.17
N CYS A 160 -2.58 -8.36 -8.54
CA CYS A 160 -2.72 -7.74 -7.23
C CYS A 160 -3.79 -6.61 -7.21
N GLY A 161 -4.08 -5.95 -8.34
CA GLY A 161 -5.19 -5.00 -8.44
C GLY A 161 -6.55 -5.66 -8.27
N ILE A 162 -6.72 -6.88 -8.76
CA ILE A 162 -7.95 -7.66 -8.56
C ILE A 162 -8.02 -8.16 -7.12
N LEU A 163 -6.94 -8.75 -6.62
CA LEU A 163 -6.88 -9.30 -5.26
C LEU A 163 -7.07 -8.23 -4.19
N SER A 164 -6.43 -7.06 -4.32
CA SER A 164 -6.62 -5.92 -3.40
C SER A 164 -8.08 -5.47 -3.37
N SER A 165 -8.71 -5.37 -4.54
CA SER A 165 -10.10 -4.92 -4.65
C SER A 165 -11.08 -5.90 -4.00
N LEU A 166 -10.91 -7.20 -4.26
CA LEU A 166 -11.72 -8.24 -3.63
C LEU A 166 -11.48 -8.30 -2.11
N TRP A 167 -10.23 -8.15 -1.69
CA TRP A 167 -9.85 -8.11 -0.27
C TRP A 167 -10.54 -6.94 0.44
N TYR A 168 -10.45 -5.73 -0.10
CA TYR A 168 -11.07 -4.55 0.51
C TYR A 168 -12.59 -4.63 0.58
N LEU A 169 -13.24 -5.20 -0.45
CA LEU A 169 -14.66 -5.52 -0.40
C LEU A 169 -14.98 -6.54 0.71
N GLY A 170 -14.14 -7.58 0.84
CA GLY A 170 -14.24 -8.56 1.92
C GLY A 170 -14.14 -7.93 3.31
N ILE A 171 -13.18 -7.01 3.53
CA ILE A 171 -13.05 -6.24 4.78
C ILE A 171 -14.35 -5.47 5.08
N ASN A 172 -14.89 -4.78 4.07
CA ASN A 172 -16.12 -3.98 4.19
C ASN A 172 -17.40 -4.80 4.44
N ILE A 173 -17.33 -6.12 4.32
CA ILE A 173 -18.40 -7.05 4.68
C ILE A 173 -18.12 -7.68 6.04
N TYR A 174 -16.90 -8.21 6.23
CA TYR A 174 -16.53 -8.99 7.41
C TYR A 174 -16.39 -8.15 8.67
N VAL A 175 -15.70 -7.01 8.62
CA VAL A 175 -15.41 -6.20 9.81
C VAL A 175 -16.68 -5.62 10.45
N PRO A 176 -17.65 -5.07 9.70
CA PRO A 176 -18.91 -4.63 10.29
C PRO A 176 -19.66 -5.74 11.03
N MET A 177 -19.56 -7.00 10.60
CA MET A 177 -20.20 -8.13 11.29
C MET A 177 -19.61 -8.38 12.68
N GLN A 178 -18.42 -7.84 12.96
CA GLN A 178 -17.75 -7.94 14.26
C GLN A 178 -18.06 -6.75 15.18
N TYR A 179 -18.85 -5.76 14.74
CA TYR A 179 -19.24 -4.61 15.53
C TYR A 179 -20.74 -4.69 15.86
N GLU A 180 -21.04 -5.12 17.10
CA GLU A 180 -22.41 -5.13 17.61
C GLU A 180 -23.05 -3.74 17.59
N GLY A 181 -24.28 -3.66 17.05
CA GLY A 181 -25.00 -2.41 16.88
C GLY A 181 -24.58 -1.60 15.65
N TYR A 182 -23.56 -2.04 14.89
CA TYR A 182 -23.15 -1.34 13.67
C TYR A 182 -24.12 -1.57 12.51
N SER A 183 -24.53 -0.49 11.85
CA SER A 183 -25.38 -0.54 10.65
C SER A 183 -24.60 -0.15 9.40
N MET A 184 -24.42 -1.11 8.48
CA MET A 184 -23.77 -0.85 7.18
C MET A 184 -24.52 0.16 6.30
N LEU A 185 -25.82 0.38 6.55
CA LEU A 185 -26.65 1.32 5.80
C LEU A 185 -26.42 2.76 6.28
N SER A 186 -26.44 2.96 7.60
CA SER A 186 -26.46 4.29 8.20
C SER A 186 -25.09 4.77 8.67
N GLN A 187 -24.13 3.87 8.91
CA GLN A 187 -22.82 4.22 9.46
C GLN A 187 -21.72 4.12 8.40
N ALA A 188 -20.83 5.10 8.41
CA ALA A 188 -19.72 5.17 7.48
C ALA A 188 -18.71 4.04 7.77
N PRO A 189 -18.05 3.47 6.75
CA PRO A 189 -16.92 2.56 6.94
C PRO A 189 -15.81 3.13 7.84
N SER A 190 -15.58 4.45 7.82
CA SER A 190 -14.59 5.12 8.69
C SER A 190 -14.87 4.94 10.18
N GLU A 191 -16.13 4.74 10.59
CA GLU A 191 -16.49 4.51 11.99
C GLU A 191 -15.98 3.15 12.51
N LEU A 192 -15.69 2.19 11.62
CA LEU A 192 -15.14 0.88 11.99
C LEU A 192 -13.71 0.97 12.52
N SER A 193 -13.00 2.05 12.19
CA SER A 193 -11.64 2.35 12.64
C SER A 193 -11.57 3.54 13.60
N ALA A 194 -12.72 4.03 14.08
CA ALA A 194 -12.78 5.15 15.00
C ALA A 194 -12.14 4.84 16.37
N ILE A 195 -11.72 5.89 17.08
CA ILE A 195 -11.20 5.81 18.45
C ILE A 195 -12.26 5.19 19.36
N GLY A 196 -11.89 4.11 20.03
CA GLY A 196 -12.78 3.32 20.88
C GLY A 196 -13.60 2.26 20.16
N ALA A 197 -13.62 2.21 18.81
CA ALA A 197 -14.33 1.17 18.06
C ALA A 197 -13.73 -0.22 18.33
N PRO A 198 -14.54 -1.26 18.64
CA PRO A 198 -14.04 -2.60 18.93
C PRO A 198 -13.34 -3.23 17.73
N THR A 199 -13.68 -2.79 16.52
CA THR A 199 -13.13 -3.27 15.26
C THR A 199 -11.89 -2.54 14.79
N ARG A 200 -11.40 -1.52 15.51
CA ARG A 200 -10.34 -0.64 15.01
C ARG A 200 -9.05 -1.39 14.68
N VAL A 201 -8.57 -2.22 15.61
CA VAL A 201 -7.34 -3.01 15.41
C VAL A 201 -7.52 -3.97 14.24
N LEU A 202 -8.66 -4.68 14.20
CA LEU A 202 -9.00 -5.60 13.11
C LEU A 202 -9.01 -4.90 11.74
N TRP A 203 -9.65 -3.74 11.64
CA TRP A 203 -9.67 -2.94 10.41
C TRP A 203 -8.26 -2.56 9.96
N ASN A 204 -7.45 -2.00 10.87
CA ASN A 204 -6.12 -1.52 10.55
C ASN A 204 -5.20 -2.67 10.08
N VAL A 205 -5.22 -3.81 10.77
CA VAL A 205 -4.41 -4.98 10.39
C VAL A 205 -4.80 -5.52 9.02
N LEU A 206 -6.10 -5.63 8.73
CA LEU A 206 -6.57 -6.10 7.43
C LEU A 206 -6.28 -5.10 6.30
N ALA A 207 -6.36 -3.80 6.57
CA ALA A 207 -6.10 -2.73 5.61
C ALA A 207 -4.63 -2.65 5.15
N ILE A 208 -3.67 -3.07 5.98
CA ILE A 208 -2.25 -3.17 5.59
C ILE A 208 -2.10 -4.04 4.34
N TRP A 209 -2.75 -5.20 4.31
CA TRP A 209 -2.69 -6.12 3.15
C TRP A 209 -3.27 -5.51 1.88
N TYR A 210 -4.35 -4.72 2.00
CA TYR A 210 -4.87 -3.95 0.89
C TYR A 210 -3.79 -3.01 0.32
N THR A 211 -3.14 -2.21 1.17
CA THR A 211 -2.09 -1.28 0.71
C THR A 211 -0.92 -1.97 0.03
N LEU A 212 -0.43 -3.10 0.57
CA LEU A 212 0.69 -3.83 -0.03
C LEU A 212 0.34 -4.37 -1.44
N LEU A 213 -0.83 -4.99 -1.57
CA LEU A 213 -1.33 -5.48 -2.86
C LEU A 213 -1.52 -4.32 -3.85
N PHE A 214 -1.99 -3.17 -3.37
CA PHE A 214 -2.23 -2.00 -4.22
C PHE A 214 -0.91 -1.32 -4.67
N VAL A 215 0.12 -1.29 -3.82
CA VAL A 215 1.48 -0.85 -4.23
C VAL A 215 2.04 -1.78 -5.31
N ALA A 216 1.91 -3.10 -5.14
CA ALA A 216 2.32 -4.08 -6.14
C ALA A 216 1.60 -3.86 -7.48
N PHE A 217 0.30 -3.58 -7.42
CA PHE A 217 -0.50 -3.21 -8.59
C PHE A 217 0.04 -1.95 -9.28
N GLY A 218 0.31 -0.87 -8.55
CA GLY A 218 0.89 0.35 -9.11
C GLY A 218 2.22 0.12 -9.84
N TRP A 219 3.06 -0.77 -9.31
CA TRP A 219 4.29 -1.21 -9.97
C TRP A 219 4.04 -1.99 -11.26
N GLY A 220 3.03 -2.87 -11.28
CA GLY A 220 2.59 -3.58 -12.47
C GLY A 220 2.09 -2.62 -13.57
N VAL A 221 1.31 -1.61 -13.17
CA VAL A 221 0.82 -0.54 -14.08
C VAL A 221 2.00 0.25 -14.66
N TRP A 222 2.95 0.66 -13.82
CA TRP A 222 4.12 1.43 -14.26
C TRP A 222 4.98 0.67 -15.28
N GLN A 223 5.22 -0.63 -15.06
CA GLN A 223 5.94 -1.49 -16.02
C GLN A 223 5.19 -1.69 -17.33
N SER A 224 3.86 -1.72 -17.27
CA SER A 224 2.99 -1.89 -18.44
C SER A 224 2.96 -0.66 -19.35
N ALA A 225 3.60 0.45 -18.95
CA ALA A 225 3.52 1.71 -19.68
C ALA A 225 4.03 1.66 -21.12
N ALA A 226 5.03 0.83 -21.45
CA ALA A 226 5.58 0.64 -22.81
C ALA A 226 5.78 1.95 -23.63
N GLY A 227 6.16 3.06 -22.97
CA GLY A 227 6.34 4.38 -23.59
C GLY A 227 5.19 5.39 -23.35
N SER A 228 4.03 4.95 -22.89
CA SER A 228 2.90 5.82 -22.51
C SER A 228 3.22 6.62 -21.24
N ARG A 229 3.38 7.94 -21.37
CA ARG A 229 3.58 8.85 -20.22
C ARG A 229 2.38 8.80 -19.27
N LEU A 230 1.16 8.75 -19.80
CA LEU A 230 -0.07 8.70 -19.00
C LEU A 230 -0.16 7.45 -18.13
N LEU A 231 0.22 6.29 -18.67
CA LEU A 231 0.20 5.04 -17.90
C LEU A 231 1.29 5.00 -16.83
N ARG A 232 2.45 5.63 -17.07
CA ARG A 232 3.47 5.82 -16.03
C ARG A 232 2.96 6.71 -14.90
N ILE A 233 2.30 7.82 -15.24
CA ILE A 233 1.71 8.74 -14.25
C ILE A 233 0.66 7.99 -13.42
N ALA A 234 -0.23 7.22 -14.07
CA ALA A 234 -1.23 6.40 -13.36
C ALA A 234 -0.57 5.44 -12.35
N GLY A 235 0.47 4.70 -12.76
CA GLY A 235 1.20 3.80 -11.86
C GLY A 235 1.84 4.52 -10.68
N VAL A 236 2.43 5.71 -10.89
CA VAL A 236 3.01 6.53 -9.82
C VAL A 236 1.93 7.04 -8.87
N LEU A 237 0.79 7.51 -9.39
CA LEU A 237 -0.33 7.98 -8.57
C LEU A 237 -0.89 6.85 -7.69
N ILE A 238 -1.00 5.62 -8.21
CA ILE A 238 -1.41 4.45 -7.43
C ILE A 238 -0.44 4.19 -6.27
N ILE A 239 0.87 4.31 -6.50
CA ILE A 239 1.88 4.11 -5.45
C ILE A 239 1.78 5.23 -4.39
N ILE A 240 1.63 6.49 -4.82
CA ILE A 240 1.48 7.63 -3.90
C ILE A 240 0.18 7.53 -3.11
N TYR A 241 -0.91 7.07 -3.72
CA TYR A 241 -2.20 6.83 -3.08
C TYR A 241 -2.08 5.89 -1.87
N CYS A 242 -1.17 4.92 -1.90
CA CYS A 242 -0.97 3.99 -0.79
C CYS A 242 -0.35 4.64 0.46
N ILE A 243 0.31 5.80 0.33
CA ILE A 243 0.95 6.49 1.46
C ILE A 243 -0.08 6.93 2.51
N PRO A 244 -1.09 7.76 2.18
CA PRO A 244 -2.13 8.12 3.15
C PRO A 244 -3.02 6.94 3.55
N ASN A 245 -3.11 5.88 2.73
CA ASN A 245 -3.91 4.71 3.07
C ASN A 245 -3.21 3.72 4.02
N PHE A 246 -1.90 3.86 4.23
CA PHE A 246 -1.19 3.03 5.20
C PHE A 246 -1.38 3.50 6.63
N TYR A 247 -1.30 4.81 6.84
CA TYR A 247 -1.64 5.42 8.11
C TYR A 247 -2.84 6.34 7.92
N TRP A 248 -3.96 5.92 8.48
CA TRP A 248 -5.21 6.66 8.46
C TRP A 248 -5.44 7.33 9.82
N PRO A 249 -5.41 8.67 9.93
CA PRO A 249 -5.74 9.36 11.16
C PRO A 249 -7.12 8.91 11.65
N PRO A 250 -7.22 8.34 12.85
CA PRO A 250 -8.49 7.84 13.35
C PRO A 250 -9.42 9.04 13.62
N MET A 251 -10.71 8.88 13.36
CA MET A 251 -11.72 9.83 13.86
C MET A 251 -12.23 9.37 15.23
N HIS A 252 -12.81 10.27 16.01
CA HIS A 252 -13.60 9.93 17.17
C HIS A 252 -14.96 9.36 16.75
N ARG A 253 -15.58 8.60 17.66
CA ARG A 253 -16.96 8.17 17.48
C ARG A 253 -17.92 9.36 17.53
N ARG A 254 -19.06 9.19 16.86
CA ARG A 254 -20.16 10.17 16.78
C ARG A 254 -20.58 10.74 18.14
N GLU A 255 -20.63 9.93 19.21
CA GLU A 255 -21.06 10.39 20.54
C GLU A 255 -20.06 11.38 21.14
N VAL A 256 -18.77 11.17 20.88
CA VAL A 256 -17.69 12.04 21.37
C VAL A 256 -17.64 13.33 20.56
N LEU A 257 -17.83 13.25 19.24
CA LEU A 257 -17.89 14.42 18.36
C LEU A 257 -19.05 15.34 18.76
N ALA A 258 -20.25 14.79 18.98
CA ALA A 258 -21.42 15.57 19.38
C ALA A 258 -21.26 16.23 20.76
N ALA A 259 -20.44 15.65 21.64
CA ALA A 259 -20.10 16.22 22.94
C ALA A 259 -19.01 17.31 22.86
N GLY A 260 -18.53 17.67 21.66
CA GLY A 260 -17.46 18.64 21.46
C GLY A 260 -16.05 18.09 21.72
N GLY A 261 -15.89 16.77 21.78
CA GLY A 261 -14.61 16.10 22.05
C GLY A 261 -13.71 15.91 20.82
N GLY A 262 -14.01 16.55 19.69
CA GLY A 262 -13.20 16.47 18.48
C GLY A 262 -11.79 17.03 18.70
N THR A 263 -10.81 16.44 18.00
CA THR A 263 -9.41 16.87 18.06
C THR A 263 -8.82 17.03 16.67
N LEU A 264 -7.53 17.37 16.59
CA LEU A 264 -6.81 17.50 15.32
C LEU A 264 -6.90 16.23 14.45
N THR A 265 -7.02 15.05 15.06
CA THR A 265 -7.12 13.78 14.33
C THR A 265 -8.38 13.69 13.47
N ASP A 266 -9.50 14.29 13.90
CA ASP A 266 -10.75 14.33 13.14
C ASP A 266 -10.63 15.22 11.91
N THR A 267 -10.00 16.39 12.07
CA THR A 267 -9.67 17.27 10.94
C THR A 267 -8.72 16.58 9.97
N LEU A 268 -7.68 15.92 10.48
CA LEU A 268 -6.73 15.18 9.64
C LEU A 268 -7.40 14.00 8.93
N HIS A 269 -8.37 13.32 9.56
CA HIS A 269 -9.17 12.26 8.95
C HIS A 269 -9.90 12.78 7.70
N ILE A 270 -10.55 13.95 7.80
CA ILE A 270 -11.25 14.59 6.67
C ILE A 270 -10.26 14.98 5.58
N VAL A 271 -9.11 15.58 5.94
CA VAL A 271 -8.05 15.92 4.99
C VAL A 271 -7.54 14.67 4.27
N TRP A 272 -7.33 13.56 4.98
CA TRP A 272 -6.92 12.28 4.41
C TRP A 272 -7.97 11.71 3.46
N ALA A 273 -9.26 11.80 3.82
CA ALA A 273 -10.36 11.40 2.95
C ALA A 273 -10.37 12.22 1.65
N ALA A 274 -10.20 13.53 1.73
CA ALA A 274 -10.15 14.41 0.57
C ALA A 274 -8.94 14.12 -0.33
N LEU A 275 -7.75 13.93 0.25
CA LEU A 275 -6.55 13.54 -0.50
C LEU A 275 -6.72 12.18 -1.18
N THR A 276 -7.29 11.22 -0.46
CA THR A 276 -7.57 9.88 -0.97
C THR A 276 -8.51 9.95 -2.17
N LEU A 277 -9.62 10.68 -2.05
CA LEU A 277 -10.57 10.89 -3.14
C LEU A 277 -9.91 11.57 -4.35
N LEU A 278 -9.08 12.60 -4.14
CA LEU A 278 -8.34 13.27 -5.19
C LEU A 278 -7.44 12.29 -5.95
N PHE A 279 -6.67 11.47 -5.24
CA PHE A 279 -5.81 10.47 -5.86
C PHE A 279 -6.61 9.39 -6.61
N MET A 280 -7.76 8.95 -6.06
CA MET A 280 -8.69 8.05 -6.76
C MET A 280 -9.14 8.66 -8.10
N MET A 281 -9.55 9.93 -8.11
CA MET A 281 -9.98 10.62 -9.33
C MET A 281 -8.83 10.74 -10.34
N LEU A 282 -7.64 11.16 -9.89
CA LEU A 282 -6.48 11.34 -10.76
C LEU A 282 -6.03 10.01 -11.37
N GLN A 283 -5.85 8.96 -10.58
CA GLN A 283 -5.41 7.68 -11.11
C GLN A 283 -6.43 7.10 -12.09
N MET A 284 -7.73 7.30 -11.84
CA MET A 284 -8.78 6.89 -12.75
C MET A 284 -8.71 7.66 -14.07
N GLY A 285 -8.57 8.98 -14.00
CA GLY A 285 -8.44 9.85 -15.18
C GLY A 285 -7.23 9.50 -16.04
N PHE A 286 -6.04 9.36 -15.44
CA PHE A 286 -4.82 9.00 -16.17
C PHE A 286 -4.86 7.57 -16.71
N GLY A 287 -5.37 6.61 -15.92
CA GLY A 287 -5.54 5.22 -16.36
C GLY A 287 -6.51 5.10 -17.54
N ALA A 288 -7.60 5.86 -17.51
CA ALA A 288 -8.58 5.93 -18.59
C ALA A 288 -8.02 6.61 -19.84
N ALA A 289 -7.32 7.73 -19.68
CA ALA A 289 -6.72 8.47 -20.79
C ALA A 289 -5.65 7.65 -21.53
N ALA A 290 -4.98 6.72 -20.85
CA ALA A 290 -4.03 5.78 -21.43
C ALA A 290 -4.69 4.55 -22.11
N SER A 291 -6.01 4.48 -22.14
CA SER A 291 -6.81 3.30 -22.51
C SER A 291 -7.83 3.60 -23.62
N GLY A 292 -8.55 2.57 -24.07
CA GLY A 292 -9.52 2.66 -25.17
C GLY A 292 -10.76 3.53 -24.87
N LYS A 293 -11.48 3.95 -25.93
CA LYS A 293 -12.67 4.83 -25.83
C LYS A 293 -13.77 4.30 -24.89
N TRP A 294 -14.01 3.00 -24.88
CA TRP A 294 -15.03 2.39 -24.02
C TRP A 294 -14.68 2.45 -22.55
N PHE A 295 -13.39 2.27 -22.20
CA PHE A 295 -12.94 2.40 -20.83
C PHE A 295 -12.94 3.86 -20.35
N ARG A 296 -12.72 4.83 -21.26
CA ARG A 296 -12.91 6.26 -20.97
C ARG A 296 -14.36 6.59 -20.65
N LEU A 297 -15.30 6.07 -21.44
CA LEU A 297 -16.73 6.23 -21.16
C LEU A 297 -17.12 5.59 -19.81
N TYR A 298 -16.66 4.36 -19.55
CA TYR A 298 -16.87 3.69 -18.27
C TYR A 298 -16.35 4.55 -17.10
N THR A 299 -15.13 5.07 -17.21
CA THR A 299 -14.54 5.95 -16.18
C THR A 299 -15.32 7.24 -16.00
N ALA A 300 -15.83 7.84 -17.09
CA ALA A 300 -16.66 9.03 -17.00
C ALA A 300 -17.97 8.75 -16.24
N ILE A 301 -18.60 7.60 -16.47
CA ILE A 301 -19.76 7.15 -15.69
C ILE A 301 -19.37 6.93 -14.23
N THR A 302 -18.22 6.30 -13.96
CA THR A 302 -17.70 6.13 -12.60
C THR A 302 -17.50 7.48 -11.89
N PHE A 303 -17.01 8.52 -12.57
CA PHE A 303 -16.91 9.87 -11.99
C PHE A 303 -18.27 10.45 -11.61
N VAL A 304 -19.29 10.27 -12.46
CA VAL A 304 -20.66 10.71 -12.13
C VAL A 304 -21.16 10.01 -10.87
N VAL A 305 -20.95 8.69 -10.75
CA VAL A 305 -21.28 7.92 -9.53
C VAL A 305 -20.58 8.53 -8.31
N PHE A 306 -19.27 8.74 -8.39
CA PHE A 306 -18.48 9.33 -7.29
C PHE A 306 -18.98 10.70 -6.85
N ILE A 307 -19.29 11.57 -7.80
CA ILE A 307 -19.80 12.92 -7.52
C ILE A 307 -21.17 12.83 -6.85
N VAL A 308 -22.10 12.05 -7.40
CA VAL A 308 -23.46 11.93 -6.87
C VAL A 308 -23.44 11.38 -5.45
N PHE A 309 -22.82 10.22 -5.23
CA PHE A 309 -22.82 9.60 -3.91
C PHE A 309 -21.89 10.30 -2.92
N GLY A 310 -20.83 10.97 -3.40
CA GLY A 310 -20.00 11.84 -2.55
C GLY A 310 -20.76 13.06 -2.04
N VAL A 311 -21.58 13.70 -2.88
CA VAL A 311 -22.47 14.79 -2.46
C VAL A 311 -23.52 14.30 -1.47
N LEU A 312 -24.12 13.12 -1.70
CA LEU A 312 -25.09 12.54 -0.76
C LEU A 312 -24.46 12.22 0.61
N THR A 313 -23.24 11.66 0.65
CA THR A 313 -22.47 11.49 1.90
C THR A 313 -22.24 12.83 2.59
N PHE A 314 -21.79 13.85 1.85
CA PHE A 314 -21.52 15.17 2.41
C PHE A 314 -22.78 15.81 3.03
N MET A 315 -23.95 15.64 2.41
CA MET A 315 -25.22 16.14 2.94
C MET A 315 -25.63 15.49 4.26
N GLU A 316 -25.24 14.23 4.51
CA GLU A 316 -25.52 13.52 5.77
C GLU A 316 -24.44 13.71 6.84
N SER A 317 -23.24 14.17 6.46
CA SER A 317 -22.10 14.38 7.38
C SER A 317 -22.42 15.22 8.62
N PRO A 318 -23.20 16.33 8.55
CA PRO A 318 -23.57 17.09 9.75
C PRO A 318 -24.38 16.27 10.76
N GLY A 319 -25.15 15.28 10.28
CA GLY A 319 -25.88 14.36 11.14
C GLY A 319 -24.93 13.46 11.94
N MET A 320 -23.86 12.96 11.31
CA MET A 320 -22.84 12.16 11.98
C MET A 320 -22.14 12.95 13.09
N GLU A 321 -21.73 14.19 12.79
CA GLU A 321 -21.03 15.07 13.74
C GLU A 321 -21.91 15.41 14.96
N ALA A 322 -23.22 15.61 14.74
CA ALA A 322 -24.19 15.88 15.80
C ALA A 322 -24.75 14.62 16.49
N ASN A 323 -24.24 13.42 16.16
CA ASN A 323 -24.78 12.14 16.62
C ASN A 323 -26.30 11.97 16.34
N LEU A 324 -26.75 12.49 15.20
CA LEU A 324 -28.11 12.38 14.68
C LEU A 324 -28.20 11.25 13.63
N PRO A 325 -29.43 10.80 13.28
CA PRO A 325 -29.60 9.78 12.26
C PRO A 325 -29.01 10.17 10.90
N THR A 326 -28.16 9.30 10.38
CA THR A 326 -27.59 9.34 9.02
C THR A 326 -28.13 8.15 8.24
N PRO A 327 -29.35 8.21 7.70
CA PRO A 327 -30.08 7.02 7.28
C PRO A 327 -29.36 6.20 6.20
N TYR A 328 -28.57 6.84 5.32
CA TYR A 328 -27.97 6.17 4.16
C TYR A 328 -26.49 6.51 3.95
N MET A 329 -25.85 7.31 4.82
CA MET A 329 -24.45 7.69 4.70
C MET A 329 -23.52 6.49 4.47
N GLY A 330 -23.73 5.40 5.22
CA GLY A 330 -22.97 4.16 5.07
C GLY A 330 -23.12 3.48 3.72
N LEU A 331 -24.31 3.56 3.11
CA LEU A 331 -24.58 3.05 1.77
C LEU A 331 -23.90 3.91 0.69
N TRP A 332 -23.99 5.24 0.79
CA TRP A 332 -23.40 6.16 -0.17
C TRP A 332 -21.87 5.98 -0.27
N GLU A 333 -21.19 5.89 0.86
CA GLU A 333 -19.74 5.64 0.87
C GLU A 333 -19.40 4.26 0.29
N ARG A 334 -20.18 3.23 0.61
CA ARG A 334 -19.96 1.87 0.09
C ARG A 334 -20.19 1.76 -1.41
N ILE A 335 -21.12 2.53 -1.98
CA ILE A 335 -21.30 2.60 -3.44
C ILE A 335 -20.04 3.18 -4.09
N ASN A 336 -19.47 4.26 -3.53
CA ASN A 336 -18.22 4.83 -4.03
C ASN A 336 -17.03 3.86 -3.90
N ILE A 337 -16.89 3.19 -2.75
CA ILE A 337 -15.88 2.15 -2.55
C ILE A 337 -16.06 1.03 -3.58
N GLY A 338 -17.27 0.52 -3.74
CA GLY A 338 -17.59 -0.54 -4.71
C GLY A 338 -17.29 -0.13 -6.15
N ALA A 339 -17.67 1.10 -6.54
CA ALA A 339 -17.38 1.65 -7.86
C ALA A 339 -15.87 1.77 -8.10
N PHE A 340 -15.10 2.21 -7.11
CA PHE A 340 -13.65 2.27 -7.18
C PHE A 340 -13.03 0.87 -7.35
N MET A 341 -13.41 -0.08 -6.51
CA MET A 341 -12.86 -1.44 -6.53
C MET A 341 -13.19 -2.13 -7.86
N LEU A 342 -14.41 -1.96 -8.36
CA LEU A 342 -14.78 -2.45 -9.69
C LEU A 342 -13.94 -1.79 -10.79
N TRP A 343 -13.71 -0.47 -10.72
CA TRP A 343 -12.86 0.23 -11.68
C TRP A 343 -11.43 -0.32 -11.70
N VAL A 344 -10.83 -0.56 -10.53
CA VAL A 344 -9.48 -1.14 -10.41
C VAL A 344 -9.44 -2.55 -11.00
N ILE A 345 -10.44 -3.40 -10.73
CA ILE A 345 -10.55 -4.75 -11.31
C ILE A 345 -10.58 -4.66 -12.85
N VAL A 346 -11.46 -3.83 -13.41
CA VAL A 346 -11.58 -3.66 -14.86
C VAL A 346 -10.27 -3.13 -15.46
N PHE A 347 -9.64 -2.15 -14.81
CA PHE A 347 -8.36 -1.59 -15.27
C PHE A 347 -7.26 -2.66 -15.29
N SER A 348 -7.16 -3.46 -14.23
CA SER A 348 -6.22 -4.60 -14.15
C SER A 348 -6.46 -5.61 -15.28
N ILE A 349 -7.71 -6.01 -15.53
CA ILE A 349 -8.07 -6.95 -16.60
C ILE A 349 -7.68 -6.39 -17.98
N ILE A 350 -7.92 -5.11 -18.24
CA ILE A 350 -7.53 -4.45 -19.50
C ILE A 350 -6.01 -4.54 -19.70
N LEU A 351 -5.23 -4.24 -18.66
CA LEU A 351 -3.77 -4.30 -18.73
C LEU A 351 -3.26 -5.73 -18.91
N LEU A 352 -3.84 -6.71 -18.21
CA LEU A 352 -3.51 -8.14 -18.36
C LEU A 352 -3.78 -8.65 -19.79
N ARG A 353 -4.88 -8.23 -20.40
CA ARG A 353 -5.23 -8.58 -21.79
C ARG A 353 -4.28 -7.93 -22.78
N ARG A 354 -4.00 -6.63 -22.61
CA ARG A 354 -3.03 -5.89 -23.43
C ARG A 354 -1.65 -6.57 -23.38
N ASP A 355 -1.25 -7.02 -22.20
CA ASP A 355 0.04 -7.67 -22.02
C ASP A 355 0.13 -9.01 -22.73
N THR A 356 -0.90 -9.83 -22.59
CA THR A 356 -0.98 -11.13 -23.25
C THR A 356 -0.91 -10.98 -24.77
N HIS A 357 -1.64 -10.01 -25.34
CA HIS A 357 -1.61 -9.74 -26.77
C HIS A 357 -0.25 -9.24 -27.25
N ARG A 358 0.43 -8.39 -26.47
CA ARG A 358 1.78 -7.93 -26.79
C ARG A 358 2.77 -9.09 -26.87
N ASN A 359 2.75 -9.98 -25.89
CA ASN A 359 3.67 -11.12 -25.85
C ASN A 359 3.42 -12.13 -27.00
N GLN A 360 2.16 -12.32 -27.41
CA GLN A 360 1.82 -13.15 -28.57
C GLN A 360 2.40 -12.57 -29.86
N VAL A 361 2.28 -11.25 -30.07
CA VAL A 361 2.83 -10.56 -31.26
C VAL A 361 4.36 -10.61 -31.27
N GLU A 362 5.01 -10.33 -30.14
CA GLU A 362 6.48 -10.41 -30.03
C GLU A 362 6.99 -11.84 -30.29
N GLY A 363 6.29 -12.87 -29.78
CA GLY A 363 6.62 -14.28 -30.03
C GLY A 363 6.45 -14.70 -31.50
N LEU A 364 5.43 -14.20 -32.20
CA LEU A 364 5.23 -14.45 -33.63
C LEU A 364 6.33 -13.82 -34.48
N ILE A 365 6.78 -12.61 -34.13
CA ILE A 365 7.87 -11.91 -34.84
C ILE A 365 9.20 -12.65 -34.64
N SER A 366 9.50 -13.16 -33.44
CA SER A 366 10.74 -13.92 -33.20
C SER A 366 10.81 -15.27 -33.92
N PHE A 367 9.65 -15.85 -34.28
CA PHE A 367 9.59 -17.14 -34.98
C PHE A 367 9.72 -17.03 -36.51
N ASN A 368 9.64 -15.82 -37.08
CA ASN A 368 9.75 -15.62 -38.54
C ASN A 368 10.86 -14.62 -38.93
N PRO A 369 12.15 -14.98 -38.77
CA PRO A 369 13.27 -14.09 -39.10
C PRO A 369 13.52 -13.94 -40.62
N SER A 370 12.78 -14.63 -41.49
CA SER A 370 13.04 -14.71 -42.95
C SER A 370 12.02 -13.97 -43.83
N SER A 371 11.49 -12.83 -43.39
CA SER A 371 10.56 -12.01 -44.19
C SER A 371 10.99 -10.54 -44.33
N ASN A 372 12.30 -10.31 -44.49
CA ASN A 372 12.85 -9.07 -45.04
C ASN A 372 13.68 -9.38 -46.28
#